data_AF-G8TH44-F1
#
_entry.id   AF-G8TH44-F1
#
_cell.length_a   1.000
_cell.length_b   1.000
_cell.length_c   1.000
_cell.angle_alpha   90.00
_cell.angle_beta   90.00
_cell.angle_gamma   90.00
#
_symmetry.space_group_name_H-M   'P 1'
#
loop_
_entity.id
_entity.type
_entity.pdbx_description
1 polymer ?
#
loop_
_entity_poly.entity_id
_entity_poly.type
_entity_poly.pdbx_seq_one_letter_code
_entity_poly.pdbx_strand_id
1 'polypeptide(L)'
;MNYFKNTTAYVSLAFLASVLVFSACKKDKGMDNPTANQIAPGQGAAGDLLTLTGSDLANMQTIVFEKDNVPVLFNPNLNTANAVLFRVPDTASGGQQNIVFTNTAGKQLLVPFNVLAYPKVTDASDFNFENGTTLELTGINLEEVTKVVIHGTTDQATIVSKSKKKLVIKMPATTIARATLDISNPTGTSTTTLEFVCRPNNFIVFDDDWGKAGAYGIGTIQSWSFDCSPYKSTGITPKAGSALLQVDYTKGGGGLSTFLGCDWATPNSTFSKAYKTAFLTFWARTEGADVDLTIVPDNPWSGNDIWGAATAFGSKNITVPKGKWTYFKIPADFITGDYSRLDIKIGGSGALKTTVYFDDIIMVK
;
A
#
# COMPACT_ATOMS: atom_id res chain seq x y z
N MET A 1 -80.05 -73.46 -28.54
CA MET A 1 -80.29 -72.03 -28.23
C MET A 1 -79.46 -71.70 -27.00
N ASN A 2 -78.28 -71.06 -27.17
CA ASN A 2 -78.05 -69.60 -27.22
C ASN A 2 -78.51 -68.91 -25.90
N TYR A 3 -77.76 -68.07 -25.17
CA TYR A 3 -76.57 -67.24 -25.44
C TYR A 3 -76.06 -66.64 -24.09
N PHE A 4 -74.73 -66.55 -23.87
CA PHE A 4 -73.94 -65.61 -23.03
C PHE A 4 -74.23 -65.52 -21.50
N LYS A 5 -73.33 -65.81 -20.53
CA LYS A 5 -71.89 -65.52 -20.27
C LYS A 5 -71.50 -64.02 -20.21
N ASN A 6 -70.81 -63.68 -19.12
CA ASN A 6 -70.01 -62.47 -18.85
C ASN A 6 -70.74 -61.17 -18.49
N THR A 7 -70.86 -60.88 -17.19
CA THR A 7 -70.95 -59.48 -16.72
C THR A 7 -70.46 -59.19 -15.30
N THR A 8 -70.03 -60.19 -14.53
CA THR A 8 -69.73 -59.97 -13.09
C THR A 8 -68.25 -60.01 -12.70
N ALA A 9 -67.35 -60.25 -13.66
CA ALA A 9 -65.90 -60.35 -13.40
C ALA A 9 -65.07 -59.10 -13.78
N TYR A 10 -65.67 -58.09 -14.44
CA TYR A 10 -64.92 -56.98 -15.04
C TYR A 10 -64.94 -55.67 -14.24
N VAL A 11 -65.79 -55.54 -13.21
CA VAL A 11 -65.91 -54.28 -12.45
C VAL A 11 -64.91 -54.22 -11.28
N SER A 12 -64.55 -55.36 -10.70
CA SER A 12 -63.59 -55.43 -9.57
C SER A 12 -62.12 -55.45 -10.01
N LEU A 13 -61.83 -55.79 -11.27
CA LEU A 13 -60.47 -55.82 -11.81
C LEU A 13 -60.05 -54.47 -12.43
N ALA A 14 -61.01 -53.60 -12.75
CA ALA A 14 -60.76 -52.26 -13.29
C ALA A 14 -60.42 -51.21 -12.21
N PHE A 15 -60.77 -51.47 -10.94
CA PHE A 15 -60.45 -50.55 -9.82
C PHE A 15 -59.16 -50.91 -9.07
N LEU A 16 -58.60 -52.11 -9.30
CA LEU A 16 -57.31 -52.52 -8.73
C LEU A 16 -56.13 -52.28 -9.68
N ALA A 17 -56.40 -51.94 -10.95
CA ALA A 17 -55.38 -51.61 -11.96
C ALA A 17 -55.10 -50.10 -12.09
N SER A 18 -55.86 -49.23 -11.42
CA SER A 18 -55.72 -47.77 -11.50
C SER A 18 -54.93 -47.14 -10.33
N VAL A 19 -54.49 -47.93 -9.34
CA VAL A 19 -53.73 -47.44 -8.17
C VAL A 19 -52.21 -47.64 -8.31
N LEU A 20 -51.72 -48.25 -9.40
CA LEU A 20 -50.28 -48.45 -9.65
C LEU A 20 -49.63 -47.42 -10.58
N VAL A 21 -50.29 -46.30 -10.88
CA VAL A 21 -49.73 -45.26 -11.79
C VAL A 21 -49.02 -44.12 -11.05
N PHE A 22 -48.97 -44.14 -9.72
CA PHE A 22 -48.21 -43.15 -8.94
C PHE A 22 -47.04 -43.80 -8.21
N SER A 23 -45.94 -44.04 -8.92
CA SER A 23 -44.59 -43.67 -8.50
C SER A 23 -43.56 -44.17 -9.51
N ALA A 24 -43.70 -43.77 -10.77
CA ALA A 24 -42.50 -43.51 -11.56
C ALA A 24 -42.08 -42.08 -11.22
N CYS A 25 -41.49 -41.88 -10.04
CA CYS A 25 -40.44 -40.88 -9.96
C CYS A 25 -39.51 -41.24 -11.12
N LYS A 26 -39.49 -40.42 -12.17
CA LYS A 26 -38.27 -40.33 -12.98
C LYS A 26 -37.23 -40.02 -11.92
N LYS A 27 -36.41 -41.01 -11.56
CA LYS A 27 -35.14 -40.75 -10.91
C LYS A 27 -34.53 -39.72 -11.84
N ASP A 28 -34.51 -38.45 -11.42
CA ASP A 28 -33.81 -37.41 -12.15
C ASP A 28 -32.50 -38.07 -12.54
N LYS A 29 -32.26 -38.23 -13.84
CA LYS A 29 -31.03 -38.87 -14.30
C LYS A 29 -29.93 -38.00 -13.71
N GLY A 30 -29.31 -38.54 -12.66
CA GLY A 30 -28.79 -37.73 -11.58
C GLY A 30 -27.69 -36.84 -12.10
N MET A 31 -27.76 -35.56 -11.76
CA MET A 31 -26.57 -34.69 -11.76
C MET A 31 -25.63 -35.08 -10.61
N ASP A 32 -25.34 -36.38 -10.52
CA ASP A 32 -24.57 -37.00 -9.45
C ASP A 32 -23.09 -37.12 -9.87
N ASN A 33 -22.79 -37.05 -11.17
CA ASN A 33 -21.43 -37.24 -11.69
C ASN A 33 -20.97 -36.00 -12.47
N PRO A 34 -20.69 -34.89 -11.78
CA PRO A 34 -20.20 -33.67 -12.44
C PRO A 34 -18.89 -33.93 -13.19
N THR A 35 -18.76 -33.37 -14.38
CA THR A 35 -17.50 -33.39 -15.13
C THR A 35 -17.06 -31.97 -15.48
N ALA A 36 -15.75 -31.73 -15.46
CA ALA A 36 -15.14 -30.51 -15.95
C ALA A 36 -14.69 -30.70 -17.40
N ASN A 37 -15.03 -29.74 -18.26
CA ASN A 37 -14.43 -29.61 -19.60
C ASN A 37 -13.33 -28.55 -19.58
N GLN A 38 -13.65 -27.33 -19.14
CA GLN A 38 -12.71 -26.22 -19.12
C GLN A 38 -13.02 -25.24 -18.00
N ILE A 39 -11.98 -24.75 -17.33
CA ILE A 39 -12.04 -23.54 -16.51
C ILE A 39 -11.35 -22.38 -17.25
N ALA A 40 -12.05 -21.27 -17.38
CA ALA A 40 -11.58 -20.09 -18.10
C ALA A 40 -11.73 -18.82 -17.23
N PRO A 41 -10.66 -18.02 -17.08
CA PRO A 41 -9.26 -18.35 -17.41
C PRO A 41 -8.73 -19.56 -16.61
N GLY A 42 -7.66 -20.22 -17.09
CA GLY A 42 -7.05 -21.38 -16.42
C GLY A 42 -6.15 -21.04 -15.21
N GLN A 43 -5.96 -19.75 -14.98
CA GLN A 43 -5.26 -19.17 -13.85
C GLN A 43 -5.82 -17.77 -13.59
N GLY A 44 -5.64 -17.24 -12.39
CA GLY A 44 -6.19 -15.93 -12.05
C GLY A 44 -5.75 -15.42 -10.69
N ALA A 45 -5.77 -14.10 -10.54
CA ALA A 45 -5.54 -13.42 -9.27
C ALA A 45 -6.84 -13.28 -8.48
N ALA A 46 -6.71 -12.88 -7.21
CA ALA A 46 -7.84 -12.52 -6.36
C ALA A 46 -8.84 -11.59 -7.08
N GLY A 47 -10.12 -11.94 -7.04
CA GLY A 47 -11.21 -11.19 -7.64
C GLY A 47 -11.52 -11.54 -9.10
N ASP A 48 -10.65 -12.25 -9.82
CA ASP A 48 -10.91 -12.67 -11.20
C ASP A 48 -12.15 -13.54 -11.28
N LEU A 49 -13.00 -13.27 -12.28
CA LEU A 49 -14.19 -14.06 -12.57
C LEU A 49 -13.79 -15.30 -13.37
N LEU A 50 -14.10 -16.47 -12.83
CA LEU A 50 -13.87 -17.76 -13.44
C LEU A 50 -15.20 -18.36 -13.93
N THR A 51 -15.13 -19.04 -15.07
CA THR A 51 -16.21 -19.88 -15.58
C THR A 51 -15.72 -21.30 -15.70
N LEU A 52 -16.30 -22.21 -14.92
CA LEU A 52 -16.17 -23.66 -15.15
C LEU A 52 -17.26 -24.09 -16.12
N THR A 53 -16.89 -24.74 -17.21
CA THR A 53 -17.81 -25.40 -18.14
C THR A 53 -17.67 -26.92 -18.06
N GLY A 54 -18.76 -27.64 -18.30
CA GLY A 54 -18.79 -29.10 -18.13
C GLY A 54 -20.18 -29.70 -18.26
N SER A 55 -20.43 -30.80 -17.55
CA SER A 55 -21.75 -31.43 -17.44
C SER A 55 -22.15 -31.64 -15.98
N ASP A 56 -23.45 -31.71 -15.74
CA ASP A 56 -24.05 -31.98 -14.43
C ASP A 56 -23.64 -31.00 -13.32
N LEU A 57 -23.45 -29.72 -13.68
CA LEU A 57 -22.95 -28.69 -12.79
C LEU A 57 -24.02 -27.88 -12.04
N ALA A 58 -25.31 -28.05 -12.34
CA ALA A 58 -26.36 -27.18 -11.78
C ALA A 58 -26.46 -27.30 -10.25
N ASN A 59 -26.16 -28.50 -9.71
CA ASN A 59 -26.31 -28.83 -8.30
C ASN A 59 -25.03 -28.58 -7.47
N MET A 60 -24.07 -27.79 -7.95
CA MET A 60 -22.89 -27.41 -7.15
C MET A 60 -23.31 -26.61 -5.91
N GLN A 61 -22.83 -27.05 -4.74
CA GLN A 61 -23.12 -26.48 -3.43
C GLN A 61 -21.93 -25.76 -2.83
N THR A 62 -20.72 -26.30 -3.01
CA THR A 62 -19.49 -25.69 -2.50
C THR A 62 -18.42 -25.63 -3.58
N ILE A 63 -17.60 -24.60 -3.49
CA ILE A 63 -16.39 -24.41 -4.29
C ILE A 63 -15.31 -24.00 -3.31
N VAL A 64 -14.20 -24.73 -3.28
CA VAL A 64 -13.12 -24.55 -2.31
C VAL A 64 -11.78 -24.59 -3.02
N PHE A 65 -10.93 -23.59 -2.81
CA PHE A 65 -9.53 -23.66 -3.20
C PHE A 65 -8.81 -24.56 -2.18
N GLU A 66 -8.23 -25.68 -2.64
CA GLU A 66 -7.77 -26.74 -1.74
C GLU A 66 -6.65 -26.26 -0.79
N LYS A 67 -5.78 -25.35 -1.26
CA LYS A 67 -4.69 -24.80 -0.45
C LYS A 67 -5.30 -23.91 0.63
N ASP A 68 -5.05 -24.26 1.88
CA ASP A 68 -5.62 -23.62 3.08
C ASP A 68 -7.16 -23.71 3.20
N ASN A 69 -7.81 -24.58 2.41
CA ASN A 69 -9.24 -24.84 2.46
C ASN A 69 -10.09 -23.55 2.38
N VAL A 70 -9.81 -22.71 1.38
CA VAL A 70 -10.43 -21.38 1.24
C VAL A 70 -11.77 -21.51 0.51
N PRO A 71 -12.91 -21.25 1.17
CA PRO A 71 -14.22 -21.35 0.54
C PRO A 71 -14.48 -20.16 -0.38
N VAL A 72 -15.24 -20.41 -1.45
CA VAL A 72 -15.69 -19.38 -2.38
C VAL A 72 -17.15 -19.04 -2.10
N LEU A 73 -17.45 -17.74 -2.05
CA LEU A 73 -18.82 -17.25 -2.10
C LEU A 73 -19.28 -17.17 -3.54
N PHE A 74 -20.38 -17.86 -3.87
CA PHE A 74 -21.01 -17.82 -5.18
C PHE A 74 -22.53 -17.92 -5.02
N ASN A 75 -23.28 -17.63 -6.08
CA ASN A 75 -24.74 -17.75 -6.09
C ASN A 75 -25.14 -19.03 -6.83
N PRO A 76 -25.59 -20.09 -6.13
CA PRO A 76 -25.97 -21.35 -6.78
C PRO A 76 -27.11 -21.20 -7.80
N ASN A 77 -27.94 -20.16 -7.69
CA ASN A 77 -29.03 -19.90 -8.65
C ASN A 77 -28.51 -19.48 -10.04
N LEU A 78 -27.24 -19.09 -10.15
CA LEU A 78 -26.59 -18.79 -11.43
C LEU A 78 -25.96 -20.02 -12.07
N ASN A 79 -25.93 -21.16 -11.37
CA ASN A 79 -25.43 -22.40 -11.95
C ASN A 79 -26.40 -22.88 -13.03
N THR A 80 -25.82 -23.42 -14.10
CA THR A 80 -26.56 -24.18 -15.10
C THR A 80 -26.03 -25.60 -15.13
N ALA A 81 -26.70 -26.51 -15.86
CA ALA A 81 -26.19 -27.86 -16.06
C ALA A 81 -24.77 -27.89 -16.66
N ASN A 82 -24.37 -26.83 -17.38
CA ASN A 82 -23.14 -26.80 -18.15
C ASN A 82 -22.13 -25.75 -17.68
N ALA A 83 -22.47 -24.90 -16.71
CA ALA A 83 -21.60 -23.81 -16.29
C ALA A 83 -21.80 -23.36 -14.84
N VAL A 84 -20.69 -22.98 -14.20
CA VAL A 84 -20.64 -22.36 -12.86
C VAL A 84 -19.75 -21.13 -12.94
N LEU A 85 -20.24 -20.01 -12.43
CA LEU A 85 -19.51 -18.75 -12.36
C LEU A 85 -19.17 -18.41 -10.91
N PHE A 86 -17.92 -18.06 -10.66
CA PHE A 86 -17.43 -17.72 -9.33
C PHE A 86 -16.17 -16.87 -9.43
N ARG A 87 -15.74 -16.25 -8.32
CA ARG A 87 -14.52 -15.44 -8.29
C ARG A 87 -13.42 -16.12 -7.46
N VAL A 88 -12.17 -15.86 -7.80
CA VAL A 88 -11.02 -16.23 -6.94
C VAL A 88 -11.12 -15.45 -5.62
N PRO A 89 -11.16 -16.09 -4.44
CA PRO A 89 -11.14 -15.40 -3.16
C PRO A 89 -9.86 -14.58 -2.96
N ASP A 90 -9.95 -13.46 -2.25
CA ASP A 90 -8.80 -12.62 -1.87
C ASP A 90 -7.87 -13.28 -0.83
N THR A 91 -8.36 -14.33 -0.18
CA THR A 91 -7.64 -15.14 0.79
C THR A 91 -6.99 -16.40 0.19
N ALA A 92 -7.30 -16.72 -1.08
CA ALA A 92 -6.75 -17.87 -1.78
C ALA A 92 -5.22 -17.78 -1.85
N SER A 93 -4.56 -18.88 -1.52
CA SER A 93 -3.10 -18.94 -1.53
C SER A 93 -2.57 -19.20 -2.94
N GLY A 94 -1.46 -18.56 -3.28
CA GLY A 94 -0.84 -18.65 -4.60
C GLY A 94 -0.34 -20.04 -4.98
N GLY A 95 -0.16 -20.23 -6.29
CA GLY A 95 0.42 -21.42 -6.90
C GLY A 95 -0.59 -22.42 -7.42
N GLN A 96 -0.04 -23.50 -8.00
CA GLN A 96 -0.79 -24.62 -8.57
C GLN A 96 -1.53 -25.38 -7.46
N GLN A 97 -2.82 -25.58 -7.64
CA GLN A 97 -3.68 -26.32 -6.72
C GLN A 97 -4.94 -26.81 -7.45
N ASN A 98 -5.79 -27.61 -6.81
CA ASN A 98 -7.14 -27.87 -7.28
C ASN A 98 -8.16 -26.92 -6.66
N ILE A 99 -9.19 -26.61 -7.44
CA ILE A 99 -10.47 -26.12 -6.95
C ILE A 99 -11.39 -27.33 -6.81
N VAL A 100 -11.91 -27.55 -5.61
CA VAL A 100 -12.80 -28.65 -5.25
C VAL A 100 -14.23 -28.15 -5.31
N PHE A 101 -15.00 -28.72 -6.23
CA PHE A 101 -16.44 -28.48 -6.35
C PHE A 101 -17.19 -29.66 -5.72
N THR A 102 -18.17 -29.40 -4.88
CA THR A 102 -19.01 -30.46 -4.27
C THR A 102 -20.47 -30.23 -4.61
N ASN A 103 -21.16 -31.24 -5.14
CA ASN A 103 -22.60 -31.17 -5.41
C ASN A 103 -23.47 -31.55 -4.18
N THR A 104 -24.79 -31.44 -4.33
CA THR A 104 -25.77 -31.86 -3.31
C THR A 104 -25.70 -33.33 -2.90
N ALA A 105 -25.19 -34.21 -3.77
CA ALA A 105 -24.98 -35.63 -3.49
C ALA A 105 -23.63 -35.92 -2.81
N GLY A 106 -22.85 -34.89 -2.47
CA GLY A 106 -21.54 -35.01 -1.82
C GLY A 106 -20.41 -35.45 -2.76
N LYS A 107 -20.63 -35.42 -4.08
CA LYS A 107 -19.65 -35.83 -5.09
C LYS A 107 -18.72 -34.68 -5.41
N GLN A 108 -17.43 -34.99 -5.48
CA GLN A 108 -16.38 -34.01 -5.69
C GLN A 108 -15.86 -34.04 -7.11
N LEU A 109 -15.66 -32.85 -7.67
CA LEU A 109 -14.96 -32.60 -8.93
C LEU A 109 -13.74 -31.72 -8.62
N LEU A 110 -12.56 -32.22 -8.95
CA LEU A 110 -11.29 -31.51 -8.76
C LEU A 110 -10.86 -30.89 -10.09
N VAL A 111 -10.63 -29.59 -10.09
CA VAL A 111 -10.21 -28.84 -11.28
C VAL A 111 -8.86 -28.16 -11.00
N PRO A 112 -7.78 -28.55 -11.70
CA PRO A 112 -6.50 -27.89 -11.56
C PRO A 112 -6.59 -26.41 -11.93
N PHE A 113 -5.96 -25.55 -11.13
CA PHE A 113 -5.96 -24.11 -11.30
C PHE A 113 -4.70 -23.50 -10.67
N ASN A 114 -4.18 -22.43 -11.28
CA ASN A 114 -3.05 -21.70 -10.73
C ASN A 114 -3.50 -20.34 -10.20
N VAL A 115 -3.39 -20.13 -8.89
CA VAL A 115 -3.70 -18.82 -8.27
C VAL A 115 -2.49 -17.91 -8.41
N LEU A 116 -2.69 -16.76 -9.05
CA LEU A 116 -1.66 -15.73 -9.19
C LEU A 116 -1.64 -14.84 -7.95
N ALA A 117 -0.63 -15.03 -7.10
CA ALA A 117 -0.47 -14.30 -5.85
C ALA A 117 0.76 -13.40 -5.92
N TYR A 118 0.72 -12.33 -6.71
CA TYR A 118 1.80 -11.35 -6.77
C TYR A 118 1.98 -10.65 -5.42
N PRO A 119 3.23 -10.35 -5.01
CA PRO A 119 3.49 -9.64 -3.76
C PRO A 119 2.99 -8.21 -3.88
N LYS A 120 2.23 -7.74 -2.88
CA LYS A 120 1.73 -6.36 -2.85
C LYS A 120 2.03 -5.73 -1.51
N VAL A 121 2.79 -4.66 -1.52
CA VAL A 121 3.09 -3.84 -0.33
C VAL A 121 2.18 -2.62 -0.33
N THR A 122 1.58 -2.32 0.81
CA THR A 122 0.66 -1.20 1.01
C THR A 122 1.16 -0.18 2.01
N ASP A 123 2.07 -0.55 2.90
CA ASP A 123 2.63 0.34 3.91
C ASP A 123 4.04 -0.09 4.33
N ALA A 124 4.78 0.83 4.95
CA ALA A 124 6.13 0.60 5.46
C ALA A 124 6.34 1.30 6.81
N SER A 125 7.17 0.71 7.66
CA SER A 125 7.53 1.30 8.97
C SER A 125 8.28 2.63 8.85
N ASP A 126 8.99 2.81 7.73
CA ASP A 126 9.63 4.06 7.34
C ASP A 126 9.74 4.16 5.82
N PHE A 127 9.94 5.37 5.32
CA PHE A 127 10.19 5.67 3.92
C PHE A 127 11.62 6.14 3.70
N ASN A 128 12.35 6.49 4.75
CA ASN A 128 13.75 6.88 4.67
C ASN A 128 14.65 5.70 5.02
N PHE A 129 15.78 5.56 4.31
CA PHE A 129 16.75 4.52 4.59
C PHE A 129 18.19 4.95 4.29
N GLU A 130 19.11 4.21 4.88
CA GLU A 130 20.51 4.11 4.51
C GLU A 130 20.93 2.64 4.52
N ASN A 131 22.19 2.35 4.25
CA ASN A 131 22.68 0.98 4.27
C ASN A 131 22.46 0.33 5.65
N GLY A 132 21.81 -0.83 5.67
CA GLY A 132 21.51 -1.58 6.88
C GLY A 132 20.23 -1.17 7.61
N THR A 133 19.54 -0.10 7.19
CA THR A 133 18.22 0.26 7.74
C THR A 133 17.27 -0.92 7.65
N THR A 134 16.64 -1.26 8.77
CA THR A 134 15.61 -2.31 8.80
C THR A 134 14.25 -1.70 8.55
N LEU A 135 13.55 -2.18 7.52
CA LEU A 135 12.19 -1.77 7.18
C LEU A 135 11.23 -2.95 7.37
N GLU A 136 10.12 -2.72 8.05
CA GLU A 136 8.96 -3.61 8.05
C GLU A 136 7.97 -3.15 6.98
N LEU A 137 7.75 -3.98 5.97
CA LEU A 137 6.77 -3.77 4.91
C LEU A 137 5.50 -4.55 5.23
N THR A 138 4.35 -3.88 5.16
CA THR A 138 3.02 -4.48 5.34
C THR A 138 2.34 -4.66 3.99
N GLY A 139 1.72 -5.82 3.78
CA GLY A 139 1.14 -6.16 2.49
C GLY A 139 0.41 -7.50 2.46
N ILE A 140 0.42 -8.16 1.30
CA ILE A 140 -0.12 -9.50 1.07
C ILE A 140 0.78 -10.29 0.11
N ASN A 141 0.75 -11.62 0.20
CA ASN A 141 1.53 -12.57 -0.60
C ASN A 141 3.05 -12.40 -0.42
N LEU A 142 3.48 -12.05 0.80
CA LEU A 142 4.86 -11.75 1.14
C LEU A 142 5.66 -12.95 1.69
N GLU A 143 4.99 -14.05 2.03
CA GLU A 143 5.56 -15.26 2.64
C GLU A 143 6.50 -16.04 1.71
N GLU A 144 6.23 -16.00 0.40
CA GLU A 144 7.05 -16.67 -0.60
C GLU A 144 8.06 -15.72 -1.27
N VAL A 145 8.21 -14.49 -0.79
CA VAL A 145 9.16 -13.52 -1.38
C VAL A 145 10.58 -14.08 -1.33
N THR A 146 11.25 -14.05 -2.47
CA THR A 146 12.62 -14.54 -2.68
C THR A 146 13.60 -13.41 -2.98
N LYS A 147 13.11 -12.26 -3.46
CA LYS A 147 13.95 -11.14 -3.87
C LYS A 147 13.29 -9.80 -3.58
N VAL A 148 14.08 -8.84 -3.11
CA VAL A 148 13.69 -7.42 -2.99
C VAL A 148 14.84 -6.58 -3.51
N VAL A 149 14.61 -5.83 -4.58
CA VAL A 149 15.63 -5.03 -5.27
C VAL A 149 15.18 -3.58 -5.34
N ILE A 150 16.12 -2.65 -5.22
CA ILE A 150 15.86 -1.24 -5.52
C ILE A 150 15.54 -1.12 -7.01
N HIS A 151 14.35 -0.62 -7.33
CA HIS A 151 13.88 -0.57 -8.72
C HIS A 151 14.86 0.19 -9.61
N GLY A 152 15.18 -0.38 -10.77
CA GLY A 152 16.15 0.19 -11.71
C GLY A 152 17.62 -0.06 -11.36
N THR A 153 17.93 -0.83 -10.30
CA THR A 153 19.31 -1.20 -9.95
C THR A 153 19.46 -2.71 -9.73
N THR A 154 20.67 -3.14 -9.36
CA THR A 154 20.96 -4.50 -8.88
C THR A 154 21.11 -4.56 -7.36
N ASP A 155 20.91 -3.45 -6.66
CA ASP A 155 21.10 -3.35 -5.21
C ASP A 155 19.97 -4.10 -4.50
N GLN A 156 20.32 -5.22 -3.87
CA GLN A 156 19.36 -6.15 -3.30
C GLN A 156 19.28 -5.99 -1.78
N ALA A 157 18.07 -5.79 -1.26
CA ALA A 157 17.82 -5.81 0.17
C ALA A 157 17.92 -7.25 0.72
N THR A 158 18.40 -7.37 1.95
CA THR A 158 18.46 -8.66 2.65
C THR A 158 17.11 -8.93 3.31
N ILE A 159 16.48 -10.06 3.00
CA ILE A 159 15.24 -10.49 3.68
C ILE A 159 15.61 -11.02 5.07
N VAL A 160 15.05 -10.42 6.11
CA VAL A 160 15.28 -10.81 7.52
C VAL A 160 14.22 -11.80 7.97
N SER A 161 12.95 -11.51 7.71
CA SER A 161 11.83 -12.39 8.02
C SER A 161 10.65 -12.10 7.09
N LYS A 162 9.75 -13.08 6.94
CA LYS A 162 8.60 -12.97 6.06
C LYS A 162 7.42 -13.78 6.57
N SER A 163 6.23 -13.30 6.29
CA SER A 163 4.93 -13.90 6.57
C SER A 163 3.94 -13.44 5.51
N LYS A 164 2.71 -13.97 5.49
CA LYS A 164 1.75 -13.64 4.43
C LYS A 164 1.48 -12.13 4.31
N LYS A 165 1.53 -11.40 5.43
CA LYS A 165 1.19 -9.97 5.50
C LYS A 165 2.34 -9.03 5.88
N LYS A 166 3.52 -9.57 6.21
CA LYS A 166 4.67 -8.77 6.64
C LYS A 166 5.96 -9.28 6.05
N LEU A 167 6.83 -8.37 5.63
CA LEU A 167 8.17 -8.63 5.16
C LEU A 167 9.14 -7.68 5.85
N VAL A 168 10.11 -8.21 6.59
CA VAL A 168 11.17 -7.41 7.21
C VAL A 168 12.42 -7.53 6.35
N ILE A 169 12.96 -6.39 5.93
CA ILE A 169 14.16 -6.31 5.09
C ILE A 169 15.22 -5.42 5.72
N LYS A 170 16.49 -5.63 5.35
CA LYS A 170 17.58 -4.67 5.53
C LYS A 170 17.93 -4.07 4.19
N MET A 171 17.83 -2.75 4.10
CA MET A 171 18.13 -2.00 2.88
C MET A 171 19.63 -2.04 2.55
N PRO A 172 20.00 -2.16 1.27
CA PRO A 172 21.41 -2.14 0.86
C PRO A 172 21.94 -0.71 0.75
N ALA A 173 23.25 -0.58 0.61
CA ALA A 173 23.84 0.65 0.07
C ALA A 173 23.39 0.84 -1.39
N THR A 174 23.21 2.10 -1.80
CA THR A 174 22.89 2.45 -3.19
C THR A 174 23.38 3.87 -3.48
N THR A 175 23.52 4.21 -4.75
CA THR A 175 23.79 5.59 -5.23
C THR A 175 22.53 6.32 -5.66
N ILE A 176 21.38 5.62 -5.74
CA ILE A 176 20.11 6.21 -6.12
C ILE A 176 19.55 7.02 -4.94
N ALA A 177 19.03 8.21 -5.24
CA ALA A 177 18.49 9.12 -4.24
C ALA A 177 17.13 8.67 -3.69
N ARG A 178 16.30 8.08 -4.55
CA ARG A 178 14.96 7.59 -4.21
C ARG A 178 14.53 6.52 -5.20
N ALA A 179 13.76 5.54 -4.74
CA ALA A 179 13.28 4.47 -5.59
C ALA A 179 12.05 3.76 -5.00
N THR A 180 11.29 3.10 -5.87
CA THR A 180 10.39 2.02 -5.48
C THR A 180 11.18 0.71 -5.30
N LEU A 181 10.52 -0.34 -4.81
CA LEU A 181 11.13 -1.67 -4.67
C LEU A 181 10.48 -2.65 -5.65
N ASP A 182 11.30 -3.47 -6.29
CA ASP A 182 10.85 -4.65 -7.02
C ASP A 182 10.88 -5.86 -6.09
N ILE A 183 9.71 -6.44 -5.85
CA ILE A 183 9.53 -7.58 -4.94
C ILE A 183 9.12 -8.80 -5.76
N SER A 184 9.88 -9.89 -5.65
CA SER A 184 9.66 -11.11 -6.42
C SER A 184 9.27 -12.27 -5.52
N ASN A 185 8.27 -13.04 -5.94
CA ASN A 185 7.95 -14.37 -5.42
C ASN A 185 7.79 -15.35 -6.59
N PRO A 186 7.45 -16.65 -6.38
CA PRO A 186 7.30 -17.61 -7.47
C PRO A 186 6.25 -17.26 -8.53
N THR A 187 5.25 -16.44 -8.20
CA THR A 187 4.24 -15.95 -9.18
C THR A 187 4.87 -14.93 -10.12
N GLY A 188 5.76 -14.07 -9.61
CA GLY A 188 6.49 -13.09 -10.40
C GLY A 188 6.91 -11.87 -9.58
N THR A 189 7.21 -10.78 -10.28
CA THR A 189 7.70 -9.53 -9.68
C THR A 189 6.61 -8.46 -9.69
N SER A 190 6.55 -7.67 -8.63
CA SER A 190 5.72 -6.47 -8.55
C SER A 190 6.55 -5.30 -8.01
N THR A 191 6.38 -4.14 -8.63
CA THR A 191 7.00 -2.89 -8.18
C THR A 191 6.07 -2.19 -7.19
N THR A 192 6.61 -1.76 -6.04
CA THR A 192 5.83 -1.04 -5.03
C THR A 192 5.38 0.33 -5.55
N THR A 193 4.24 0.82 -5.06
CA THR A 193 3.82 2.22 -5.26
C THR A 193 4.43 3.17 -4.24
N LEU A 194 4.99 2.63 -3.15
CA LEU A 194 5.73 3.38 -2.14
C LEU A 194 7.10 3.75 -2.69
N GLU A 195 7.47 5.02 -2.57
CA GLU A 195 8.80 5.54 -2.93
C GLU A 195 9.60 5.74 -1.64
N PHE A 196 10.80 5.16 -1.60
CA PHE A 196 11.73 5.20 -0.48
C PHE A 196 12.89 6.15 -0.79
N VAL A 197 13.34 6.90 0.22
CA VAL A 197 14.37 7.93 0.11
C VAL A 197 15.67 7.41 0.72
N CYS A 198 16.74 7.36 -0.06
CA CYS A 198 18.07 7.04 0.46
C CYS A 198 18.66 8.32 1.07
N ARG A 199 18.68 8.43 2.41
CA ARG A 199 19.07 9.66 3.12
C ARG A 199 20.45 10.18 2.70
N PRO A 200 21.52 9.35 2.65
CA PRO A 200 22.86 9.83 2.31
C PRO A 200 22.99 10.41 0.90
N ASN A 201 22.03 10.12 0.01
CA ASN A 201 22.04 10.57 -1.37
C ASN A 201 21.19 11.84 -1.61
N ASN A 202 20.61 12.39 -0.54
CA ASN A 202 19.80 13.61 -0.56
C ASN A 202 20.38 14.69 0.36
N PHE A 203 19.80 15.89 0.33
CA PHE A 203 20.23 16.97 1.19
C PHE A 203 19.51 16.86 2.54
N ILE A 204 20.26 16.59 3.59
CA ILE A 204 19.75 16.42 4.96
C ILE A 204 19.79 17.78 5.64
N VAL A 205 18.64 18.28 6.06
CA VAL A 205 18.52 19.47 6.91
C VAL A 205 18.70 19.08 8.38
N PHE A 206 18.08 17.96 8.77
CA PHE A 206 18.13 17.40 10.11
C PHE A 206 17.82 15.90 10.08
N ASP A 207 18.56 15.10 10.83
CA ASP A 207 18.28 13.68 11.10
C ASP A 207 18.47 13.36 12.60
N ASP A 208 19.61 12.83 13.00
CA ASP A 208 20.05 12.67 14.39
C ASP A 208 20.82 13.90 14.90
N ASP A 209 21.31 14.71 13.97
CA ASP A 209 21.95 15.97 14.26
C ASP A 209 21.53 17.04 13.25
N TRP A 210 21.99 18.26 13.47
CA TRP A 210 21.95 19.26 12.42
C TRP A 210 22.65 18.72 11.17
N GLY A 211 22.08 18.97 10.00
CA GLY A 211 22.56 18.43 8.73
C GLY A 211 24.08 18.50 8.57
N LYS A 212 24.64 17.51 7.88
CA LYS A 212 26.06 17.53 7.49
C LYS A 212 26.23 18.67 6.49
N ALA A 213 27.14 19.62 6.77
CA ALA A 213 27.62 20.69 5.89
C ALA A 213 27.04 20.60 4.46
N GLY A 214 25.91 21.27 4.21
CA GLY A 214 25.11 21.13 2.99
C GLY A 214 25.84 21.46 1.68
N ALA A 215 25.12 21.66 0.57
CA ALA A 215 25.63 21.98 -0.77
C ALA A 215 26.64 23.16 -0.85
N TYR A 216 26.77 23.96 0.23
CA TYR A 216 27.76 25.03 0.38
C TYR A 216 28.49 25.02 1.74
N GLY A 217 28.41 23.94 2.50
CA GLY A 217 28.99 23.84 3.84
C GLY A 217 28.08 24.34 4.99
N ILE A 218 26.81 24.67 4.72
CA ILE A 218 25.94 25.45 5.64
C ILE A 218 24.50 24.90 5.71
N GLY A 219 24.33 23.58 5.73
CA GLY A 219 23.02 22.96 5.98
C GLY A 219 22.75 22.96 7.48
N THR A 220 22.24 24.07 8.02
CA THR A 220 21.99 24.20 9.46
C THR A 220 20.63 24.83 9.76
N ILE A 221 20.05 24.44 10.89
CA ILE A 221 18.99 25.23 11.49
C ILE A 221 19.62 26.53 12.00
N GLN A 222 19.07 27.66 11.58
CA GLN A 222 19.70 28.95 11.82
C GLN A 222 19.32 29.52 13.19
N SER A 223 20.26 30.24 13.77
CA SER A 223 20.09 30.99 15.02
C SER A 223 19.06 32.13 14.91
N TRP A 224 18.69 32.54 13.70
CA TRP A 224 17.68 33.56 13.43
C TRP A 224 16.28 33.00 13.12
N SER A 225 16.01 31.74 13.48
CA SER A 225 14.61 31.31 13.61
C SER A 225 13.88 32.30 14.52
N PHE A 226 12.66 32.70 14.14
CA PHE A 226 12.00 33.85 14.76
C PHE A 226 10.78 33.41 15.56
N ASP A 227 10.66 33.96 16.77
CA ASP A 227 9.61 33.63 17.72
C ASP A 227 9.45 32.11 17.96
N CYS A 228 10.51 31.32 17.75
CA CYS A 228 10.60 29.92 18.11
C CYS A 228 11.99 29.57 18.66
N SER A 229 12.12 28.41 19.28
CA SER A 229 13.37 27.88 19.83
C SER A 229 13.58 26.45 19.35
N PRO A 230 14.42 26.24 18.32
CA PRO A 230 14.79 24.91 17.86
C PRO A 230 15.96 24.35 18.67
N TYR A 231 15.87 23.08 19.06
CA TYR A 231 16.98 22.34 19.65
C TYR A 231 16.84 20.84 19.45
N LYS A 232 17.99 20.16 19.46
CA LYS A 232 18.03 18.70 19.47
C LYS A 232 17.49 18.19 20.81
N SER A 233 16.59 17.22 20.75
CA SER A 233 15.92 16.67 21.92
C SER A 233 15.92 15.14 21.87
N THR A 234 15.95 14.54 23.06
CA THR A 234 15.67 13.12 23.30
C THR A 234 14.50 12.95 24.28
N GLY A 235 13.77 14.05 24.54
CA GLY A 235 12.71 14.11 25.55
C GLY A 235 11.47 13.27 25.20
N ILE A 236 11.30 12.90 23.94
CA ILE A 236 10.34 11.88 23.49
C ILE A 236 11.06 10.92 22.54
N THR A 237 10.46 9.75 22.30
CA THR A 237 11.01 8.75 21.38
C THR A 237 11.06 9.29 19.94
N PRO A 238 12.26 9.43 19.34
CA PRO A 238 12.42 9.78 17.93
C PRO A 238 11.72 8.78 17.02
N LYS A 239 11.36 9.23 15.82
CA LYS A 239 10.76 8.33 14.82
C LYS A 239 11.82 7.42 14.20
N ALA A 240 13.01 7.95 13.98
CA ALA A 240 14.19 7.25 13.52
C ALA A 240 15.41 7.66 14.36
N GLY A 241 16.47 6.85 14.34
CA GLY A 241 17.71 7.18 15.02
C GLY A 241 17.61 7.27 16.54
N SER A 242 18.26 8.29 17.09
CA SER A 242 18.60 8.51 18.49
C SER A 242 18.19 9.89 19.01
N ALA A 243 17.94 10.86 18.13
CA ALA A 243 17.48 12.19 18.50
C ALA A 243 16.46 12.74 17.50
N LEU A 244 15.79 13.84 17.88
CA LEU A 244 14.83 14.55 17.05
C LEU A 244 15.00 16.06 17.19
N LEU A 245 14.37 16.83 16.30
CA LEU A 245 14.31 18.28 16.38
C LEU A 245 13.04 18.69 17.13
N GLN A 246 13.21 19.32 18.29
CA GLN A 246 12.13 19.98 19.00
C GLN A 246 12.11 21.46 18.64
N VAL A 247 10.93 21.99 18.28
CA VAL A 247 10.73 23.41 18.02
C VAL A 247 9.61 23.92 18.91
N ASP A 248 9.98 24.78 19.86
CA ASP A 248 9.01 25.48 20.70
C ASP A 248 8.64 26.81 20.03
N TYR A 249 7.43 26.92 19.47
CA TYR A 249 6.91 28.16 18.91
C TYR A 249 6.37 29.05 20.04
N THR A 250 7.11 30.12 20.33
CA THR A 250 6.93 30.96 21.52
C THR A 250 5.91 32.08 21.35
N LYS A 251 5.56 32.43 20.10
CA LYS A 251 4.47 33.35 19.74
C LYS A 251 3.74 32.87 18.50
N GLY A 252 2.47 33.26 18.35
CA GLY A 252 1.70 33.03 17.12
C GLY A 252 2.42 33.65 15.91
N GLY A 253 2.49 32.91 14.82
CA GLY A 253 3.21 33.29 13.60
C GLY A 253 4.71 32.99 13.59
N GLY A 254 5.28 32.42 14.66
CA GLY A 254 6.71 32.05 14.70
C GLY A 254 7.10 31.03 13.63
N GLY A 255 8.39 31.01 13.26
CA GLY A 255 8.90 30.22 12.15
C GLY A 255 10.27 29.60 12.40
N LEU A 256 10.35 28.28 12.25
CA LEU A 256 11.61 27.56 12.10
C LEU A 256 12.21 27.90 10.73
N SER A 257 13.39 28.51 10.68
CA SER A 257 14.07 28.79 9.42
C SER A 257 15.15 27.77 9.13
N THR A 258 14.99 27.05 8.02
CA THR A 258 15.98 26.09 7.50
C THR A 258 16.83 26.79 6.44
N PHE A 259 18.13 26.96 6.69
CA PHE A 259 19.03 27.47 5.66
C PHE A 259 19.61 26.31 4.88
N LEU A 260 19.28 26.28 3.59
CA LEU A 260 19.65 25.22 2.68
C LEU A 260 20.96 25.55 1.94
N GLY A 261 21.30 26.83 1.88
CA GLY A 261 22.59 27.34 1.46
C GLY A 261 22.51 28.27 0.26
N CYS A 262 23.47 29.19 0.22
CA CYS A 262 23.82 30.00 -0.94
C CYS A 262 25.33 30.24 -0.89
N ASP A 263 25.95 30.48 -2.04
CA ASP A 263 27.31 31.01 -2.07
C ASP A 263 27.25 32.55 -1.99
N TRP A 264 27.86 33.12 -0.94
CA TRP A 264 27.90 34.57 -0.71
C TRP A 264 28.95 35.28 -1.56
N ALA A 265 29.92 34.56 -2.12
CA ALA A 265 30.93 35.11 -3.01
C ALA A 265 30.43 35.22 -4.46
N THR A 266 29.39 34.47 -4.82
CA THR A 266 28.82 34.46 -6.17
C THR A 266 27.41 35.06 -6.15
N PRO A 267 27.17 36.22 -6.79
CA PRO A 267 25.83 36.76 -6.89
C PRO A 267 24.86 35.76 -7.54
N ASN A 268 23.65 35.65 -7.00
CA ASN A 268 22.57 34.79 -7.51
C ASN A 268 22.79 33.26 -7.40
N SER A 269 23.67 32.77 -6.52
CA SER A 269 23.79 31.33 -6.22
C SER A 269 22.91 30.89 -5.06
N THR A 270 21.67 30.51 -5.36
CA THR A 270 20.71 29.97 -4.39
C THR A 270 20.73 28.45 -4.34
N PHE A 271 20.25 27.86 -3.24
CA PHE A 271 20.11 26.40 -3.09
C PHE A 271 19.37 25.77 -4.28
N SER A 272 18.24 26.34 -4.68
CA SER A 272 17.41 25.85 -5.79
C SER A 272 18.14 25.70 -7.13
N LYS A 273 19.23 26.45 -7.35
CA LYS A 273 20.05 26.36 -8.57
C LYS A 273 21.07 25.24 -8.53
N ALA A 274 21.61 24.92 -7.36
CA ALA A 274 22.55 23.81 -7.19
C ALA A 274 21.84 22.49 -6.88
N TYR A 275 20.65 22.54 -6.32
CA TYR A 275 19.89 21.37 -5.89
C TYR A 275 18.44 21.47 -6.36
N LYS A 276 18.08 20.64 -7.34
CA LYS A 276 16.72 20.56 -7.85
C LYS A 276 15.88 19.65 -6.96
N THR A 277 15.13 20.21 -6.02
CA THR A 277 14.23 19.47 -5.15
C THR A 277 12.98 19.00 -5.89
N ALA A 278 12.70 17.69 -5.83
CA ALA A 278 11.44 17.10 -6.25
C ALA A 278 10.37 17.26 -5.14
N PHE A 279 10.74 16.96 -3.90
CA PHE A 279 9.85 17.09 -2.75
C PHE A 279 10.64 17.27 -1.44
N LEU A 280 9.99 17.87 -0.44
CA LEU A 280 10.43 17.94 0.94
C LEU A 280 9.83 16.75 1.70
N THR A 281 10.62 16.08 2.53
CA THR A 281 10.12 15.06 3.47
C THR A 281 10.51 15.35 4.90
N PHE A 282 9.64 14.97 5.82
CA PHE A 282 9.94 14.90 7.25
C PHE A 282 8.87 14.10 7.98
N TRP A 283 9.23 13.54 9.12
CA TRP A 283 8.28 13.11 10.13
C TRP A 283 7.94 14.29 11.04
N ALA A 284 6.67 14.45 11.41
CA ALA A 284 6.28 15.43 12.43
C ALA A 284 5.22 14.87 13.39
N ARG A 285 5.23 15.40 14.61
CA ARG A 285 4.29 15.08 15.70
C ARG A 285 4.14 16.27 16.65
N THR A 286 3.00 16.36 17.33
CA THR A 286 2.75 17.28 18.45
C THR A 286 2.19 16.53 19.66
N GLU A 287 2.21 17.14 20.86
CA GLU A 287 1.60 16.54 22.07
C GLU A 287 0.34 17.28 22.55
N GLY A 288 0.25 18.59 22.35
CA GLY A 288 -0.85 19.42 22.87
C GLY A 288 -2.15 19.27 22.07
N ALA A 289 -2.07 19.56 20.77
CA ALA A 289 -3.19 19.61 19.82
C ALA A 289 -2.67 19.42 18.39
N ASP A 290 -3.59 19.23 17.44
CA ASP A 290 -3.25 19.33 16.03
C ASP A 290 -2.72 20.74 15.74
N VAL A 291 -1.67 20.84 14.93
CA VAL A 291 -1.02 22.11 14.60
C VAL A 291 -0.96 22.28 13.10
N ASP A 292 -1.54 23.38 12.62
CA ASP A 292 -1.38 23.80 11.23
C ASP A 292 -0.03 24.48 11.03
N LEU A 293 0.74 23.95 10.08
CA LEU A 293 2.01 24.51 9.64
C LEU A 293 1.88 25.05 8.23
N THR A 294 2.55 26.18 7.98
CA THR A 294 2.71 26.80 6.68
C THR A 294 4.17 26.77 6.31
N ILE A 295 4.51 26.07 5.23
CA ILE A 295 5.85 26.00 4.67
C ILE A 295 5.94 27.04 3.57
N VAL A 296 6.92 27.92 3.66
CA VAL A 296 7.14 29.00 2.68
C VAL A 296 8.62 29.12 2.34
N PRO A 297 8.97 29.41 1.09
CA PRO A 297 10.34 29.81 0.75
C PRO A 297 10.63 31.22 1.26
N ASP A 298 11.88 31.64 1.16
CA ASP A 298 12.24 33.02 1.37
C ASP A 298 11.73 33.93 0.24
N ASN A 299 10.48 34.38 0.40
CA ASN A 299 9.87 35.45 -0.38
C ASN A 299 10.47 36.79 0.04
N PRO A 300 10.84 37.68 -0.91
CA PRO A 300 12.04 38.48 -0.83
C PRO A 300 11.92 39.43 0.34
N TRP A 301 12.99 39.57 1.10
CA TRP A 301 13.20 40.84 1.77
C TRP A 301 13.17 41.91 0.67
N SER A 302 12.12 42.74 0.70
CA SER A 302 11.95 43.85 -0.22
C SER A 302 13.07 44.85 0.02
N GLY A 303 14.15 44.71 -0.74
CA GLY A 303 15.29 45.63 -0.69
C GLY A 303 16.47 44.98 -1.37
N ASN A 304 17.07 45.72 -2.32
CA ASN A 304 18.30 45.44 -3.05
C ASN A 304 19.29 44.50 -2.32
N ASP A 305 19.03 43.20 -2.33
CA ASP A 305 19.99 42.22 -1.87
C ASP A 305 21.06 42.12 -2.93
N ILE A 306 22.16 42.82 -2.67
CA ILE A 306 23.33 42.90 -3.53
C ILE A 306 24.02 41.54 -3.72
N TRP A 307 23.60 40.50 -2.99
CA TRP A 307 24.12 39.12 -3.06
C TRP A 307 23.24 38.15 -3.87
N GLY A 308 22.11 38.64 -4.40
CA GLY A 308 21.20 37.87 -5.24
C GLY A 308 19.94 37.49 -4.50
N ALA A 309 18.91 38.32 -4.65
CA ALA A 309 17.63 38.14 -3.97
C ALA A 309 17.00 36.78 -4.32
N ALA A 310 16.73 35.96 -3.30
CA ALA A 310 15.76 34.90 -3.42
C ALA A 310 14.46 35.49 -3.99
N THR A 311 13.99 34.94 -5.10
CA THR A 311 12.78 35.39 -5.81
C THR A 311 11.58 34.51 -5.49
N ALA A 312 11.78 33.53 -4.60
CA ALA A 312 10.83 32.46 -4.44
C ALA A 312 9.57 32.87 -3.70
N PHE A 313 8.43 32.53 -4.27
CA PHE A 313 7.13 32.71 -3.64
C PHE A 313 6.35 31.39 -3.65
N GLY A 314 5.33 31.33 -2.80
CA GLY A 314 4.48 30.17 -2.65
C GLY A 314 4.29 29.75 -1.19
N SER A 315 3.37 28.85 -0.95
CA SER A 315 3.11 28.32 0.39
C SER A 315 2.44 26.96 0.34
N LYS A 316 2.78 26.09 1.29
CA LYS A 316 2.06 24.84 1.53
C LYS A 316 1.57 24.77 2.97
N ASN A 317 0.28 24.55 3.13
CA ASN A 317 -0.30 24.28 4.44
C ASN A 317 -0.42 22.77 4.67
N ILE A 318 -0.11 22.34 5.88
CA ILE A 318 -0.27 20.97 6.37
C ILE A 318 -0.78 21.00 7.81
N THR A 319 -1.40 19.93 8.26
CA THR A 319 -1.81 19.75 9.66
C THR A 319 -1.03 18.60 10.26
N VAL A 320 -0.27 18.87 11.32
CA VAL A 320 0.45 17.87 12.10
C VAL A 320 -0.47 17.34 13.20
N PRO A 321 -0.80 16.04 13.21
CA PRO A 321 -1.74 15.51 14.19
C PRO A 321 -1.10 15.32 15.57
N LYS A 322 -1.93 15.49 16.60
CA LYS A 322 -1.59 15.21 17.99
C LYS A 322 -1.25 13.75 18.22
N GLY A 323 -0.17 13.50 18.95
CA GLY A 323 0.22 12.20 19.50
C GLY A 323 0.66 11.16 18.48
N LYS A 324 0.77 11.53 17.19
CA LYS A 324 1.07 10.59 16.10
C LYS A 324 2.17 11.12 15.20
N TRP A 325 3.25 10.35 15.08
CA TRP A 325 4.24 10.56 14.03
C TRP A 325 3.59 10.38 12.66
N THR A 326 3.69 11.42 11.83
CA THR A 326 3.13 11.44 10.49
C THR A 326 4.22 11.80 9.50
N TYR A 327 4.36 11.00 8.45
CA TYR A 327 5.30 11.26 7.37
C TYR A 327 4.68 12.25 6.39
N PHE A 328 5.34 13.38 6.20
CA PHE A 328 4.97 14.37 5.20
C PHE A 328 5.88 14.20 4.00
N LYS A 329 5.28 14.05 2.83
CA LYS A 329 5.95 14.10 1.53
C LYS A 329 5.29 15.19 0.70
N ILE A 330 5.97 16.31 0.55
CA ILE A 330 5.41 17.55 0.01
C ILE A 330 6.12 17.85 -1.31
N PRO A 331 5.44 17.71 -2.47
CA PRO A 331 5.98 18.14 -3.75
C PRO A 331 6.49 19.58 -3.68
N ALA A 332 7.65 19.85 -4.27
CA ALA A 332 8.25 21.20 -4.25
C ALA A 332 7.61 22.18 -5.25
N ASP A 333 6.55 21.74 -5.96
CA ASP A 333 5.84 22.51 -6.98
C ASP A 333 5.07 23.73 -6.43
N PHE A 334 4.88 23.81 -5.11
CA PHE A 334 4.31 25.00 -4.47
C PHE A 334 5.26 26.19 -4.47
N ILE A 335 6.56 25.98 -4.73
CA ILE A 335 7.59 27.02 -4.76
C ILE A 335 7.85 27.42 -6.21
N THR A 336 7.74 28.71 -6.50
CA THR A 336 8.15 29.28 -7.78
C THR A 336 9.26 30.27 -7.54
N GLY A 337 10.35 30.21 -8.32
CA GLY A 337 11.50 31.10 -8.19
C GLY A 337 12.66 30.48 -7.40
N ASP A 338 13.68 31.29 -7.17
CA ASP A 338 14.93 30.87 -6.53
C ASP A 338 14.87 31.06 -5.02
N TYR A 339 15.24 30.03 -4.26
CA TYR A 339 15.24 30.05 -2.80
C TYR A 339 16.52 29.48 -2.22
N SER A 340 16.89 30.00 -1.06
CA SER A 340 18.01 29.51 -0.23
C SER A 340 17.53 28.98 1.12
N ARG A 341 16.24 29.16 1.42
CA ARG A 341 15.62 28.82 2.69
C ARG A 341 14.22 28.28 2.52
N LEU A 342 13.81 27.48 3.51
CA LEU A 342 12.41 27.19 3.78
C LEU A 342 12.10 27.51 5.24
N ASP A 343 11.03 28.26 5.46
CA ASP A 343 10.49 28.50 6.78
C ASP A 343 9.29 27.57 7.02
N ILE A 344 9.27 26.93 8.17
CA ILE A 344 8.12 26.16 8.67
C ILE A 344 7.48 27.01 9.77
N LYS A 345 6.33 27.59 9.49
CA LYS A 345 5.63 28.55 10.35
C LYS A 345 4.41 27.91 10.99
N ILE A 346 4.08 28.29 12.21
CA ILE A 346 2.72 28.08 12.72
C ILE A 346 1.80 29.18 12.17
N GLY A 347 0.48 28.99 12.23
CA GLY A 347 -0.50 30.00 11.80
C GLY A 347 -0.24 31.40 12.37
N GLY A 348 -0.89 32.44 11.83
CA GLY A 348 -0.61 33.86 12.12
C GLY A 348 -0.67 34.29 13.60
N SER A 349 -0.60 35.60 13.88
CA SER A 349 -0.42 36.15 15.24
C SER A 349 -1.39 35.67 16.33
N GLY A 350 -2.54 35.10 15.97
CA GLY A 350 -3.51 34.47 16.88
C GLY A 350 -3.26 32.98 17.19
N ALA A 351 -2.26 32.33 16.60
CA ALA A 351 -1.95 30.93 16.86
C ALA A 351 -1.42 30.72 18.28
N LEU A 352 -1.84 29.62 18.90
CA LEU A 352 -1.38 29.24 20.23
C LEU A 352 0.09 28.84 20.20
N LYS A 353 0.79 29.15 21.29
CA LYS A 353 2.13 28.60 21.54
C LYS A 353 2.06 27.08 21.50
N THR A 354 3.00 26.46 20.83
CA THR A 354 2.98 25.02 20.62
C THR A 354 4.38 24.48 20.42
N THR A 355 4.55 23.20 20.72
CA THR A 355 5.78 22.46 20.45
C THR A 355 5.51 21.47 19.33
N VAL A 356 6.36 21.50 18.31
CA VAL A 356 6.35 20.53 17.22
C VAL A 356 7.66 19.79 17.21
N TYR A 357 7.58 18.47 17.09
CA TYR A 357 8.72 17.58 16.95
C TYR A 357 8.86 17.18 15.48
N PHE A 358 10.06 17.29 14.95
CA PHE A 358 10.42 16.90 13.60
C PHE A 358 11.52 15.85 13.63
N ASP A 359 11.53 14.99 12.62
CA ASP A 359 12.57 13.97 12.43
C ASP A 359 12.79 13.75 10.92
N ASP A 360 14.01 13.44 10.52
CA ASP A 360 14.46 13.27 9.14
C ASP A 360 13.93 14.37 8.17
N ILE A 361 14.28 15.64 8.42
CA ILE A 361 13.99 16.74 7.49
C ILE A 361 14.96 16.69 6.30
N ILE A 362 14.45 16.32 5.13
CA ILE A 362 15.25 16.04 3.94
C ILE A 362 14.67 16.75 2.72
N MET A 363 15.53 17.46 1.98
CA MET A 363 15.24 17.94 0.64
C MET A 363 15.61 16.83 -0.34
N VAL A 364 14.62 16.28 -1.04
CA VAL A 364 14.80 15.13 -1.94
C VAL A 364 14.89 15.60 -3.38
N LYS A 365 15.95 15.24 -4.08
CA LYS A 365 16.12 15.48 -5.53
C LYS A 365 15.42 14.41 -6.33
#